data_AF-A0A523SZD0-F1
#
_entry.id   AF-A0A523SZD0-F1
#
_cell.length_a   1.000
_cell.length_b   1.000
_cell.length_c   1.000
_cell.angle_alpha   90.00
_cell.angle_beta   90.00
_cell.angle_gamma   90.00
#
_symmetry.space_group_name_H-M   'P 1'
#
loop_
_entity.id
_entity.type
_entity.pdbx_description
1 polymer ?
#
loop_
_entity_poly.entity_id
_entity_poly.type
_entity_poly.pdbx_seq_one_letter_code
_entity_poly.pdbx_strand_id
1 'polypeptide(L)'
;MTKQEHLLVCLSEECNEVIHAVSKTLRFGPDEIWPKMEQTNIERVRIELNDLMAVVTMLEGEGFNLTRTAGEMVAKQKKVEKYIEYAKTLGTLKD
;
A
#
# COMPACT_ATOMS: atom_id res chain seq x y z
N MET A 1 10.03 17.10 -18.70
CA MET A 1 9.08 16.45 -17.79
C MET A 1 7.71 17.05 -18.03
N THR A 2 6.78 16.29 -18.59
CA THR A 2 5.36 16.65 -18.66
C THR A 2 4.70 16.45 -17.29
N LYS A 3 3.48 16.96 -17.10
CA LYS A 3 2.71 16.73 -15.87
C LYS A 3 2.48 15.22 -15.64
N GLN A 4 2.18 14.48 -16.71
CA GLN A 4 2.02 13.03 -16.66
C GLN A 4 3.29 12.32 -16.19
N GLU A 5 4.45 12.67 -16.76
CA GLU A 5 5.75 12.12 -16.33
C GLU A 5 6.04 12.44 -14.86
N HIS A 6 5.73 13.67 -14.42
CA HIS A 6 5.91 14.07 -13.03
C HIS A 6 5.02 13.28 -12.06
N LEU A 7 3.74 13.09 -12.39
CA LEU A 7 2.82 12.31 -11.56
C LEU A 7 3.21 10.82 -11.48
N LEU A 8 3.83 10.27 -12.54
CA LEU A 8 4.40 8.92 -12.48
C LEU A 8 5.61 8.82 -11.56
N VAL A 9 6.42 9.89 -11.44
CA VAL A 9 7.49 9.97 -10.43
C VAL A 9 6.87 9.99 -9.03
N CYS A 10 5.89 10.85 -8.78
CA CYS A 10 5.20 10.89 -7.48
C CYS A 10 4.57 9.54 -7.15
N LEU A 11 3.91 8.88 -8.11
CA LEU A 11 3.34 7.54 -7.91
C LEU A 11 4.40 6.54 -7.42
N SER A 12 5.62 6.61 -7.99
CA SER A 12 6.73 5.77 -7.57
C SER A 12 7.24 6.11 -6.16
N GLU A 13 7.26 7.40 -5.79
CA GLU A 13 7.65 7.86 -4.46
C GLU A 13 6.66 7.36 -3.41
N GLU A 14 5.35 7.56 -3.63
CA GLU A 14 4.29 7.09 -2.72
C GLU A 14 4.31 5.56 -2.55
N CYS A 15 4.58 4.81 -3.63
CA CYS A 15 4.77 3.36 -3.54
C CYS A 15 5.92 2.98 -2.59
N ASN A 16 7.03 3.72 -2.64
CA ASN A 16 8.18 3.48 -1.78
C ASN A 16 7.91 3.89 -0.32
N GLU A 17 7.13 4.94 -0.11
CA GLU A 17 6.71 5.38 1.24
C GLU A 17 5.78 4.36 1.89
N VAL A 18 4.80 3.81 1.15
CA VAL A 18 3.98 2.68 1.62
C VAL A 18 4.85 1.48 2.01
N ILE A 19 5.84 1.10 1.17
CA ILE A 19 6.78 0.01 1.48
C ILE A 19 7.53 0.30 2.78
N HIS A 20 8.01 1.53 2.95
CA HIS A 20 8.77 1.92 4.13
C HIS A 20 7.91 1.87 5.40
N ALA A 21 6.69 2.44 5.37
CA ALA A 21 5.76 2.43 6.50
C ALA A 21 5.32 1.01 6.88
N VAL A 22 5.02 0.15 5.90
CA VAL A 22 4.71 -1.28 6.13
C VAL A 22 5.90 -1.99 6.75
N SER A 23 7.11 -1.74 6.26
CA SER A 23 8.33 -2.36 6.80
C SER A 23 8.58 -1.97 8.26
N LYS A 24 8.31 -0.71 8.65
CA LYS A 24 8.38 -0.26 10.04
C LYS A 24 7.32 -0.92 10.91
N THR A 25 6.08 -1.00 10.40
CA THR A 25 4.97 -1.69 11.06
C THR A 25 5.30 -3.15 11.35
N LEU A 26 5.86 -3.87 10.37
CA LEU A 26 6.28 -5.27 10.55
C LEU A 26 7.45 -5.42 11.53
N ARG A 27 8.37 -4.44 11.57
CA ARG A 27 9.59 -4.51 12.38
C ARG A 27 9.36 -4.14 13.85
N PHE A 28 8.52 -3.14 14.11
CA PHE A 28 8.37 -2.52 15.43
C PHE A 28 6.96 -2.65 16.01
N GLY A 29 6.01 -3.16 15.23
CA GLY A 29 4.61 -3.29 15.61
C GLY A 29 3.76 -2.10 15.14
N PRO A 30 2.44 -2.31 15.01
CA PRO A 30 1.50 -1.31 14.51
C PRO A 30 1.34 -0.11 15.45
N ASP A 31 1.41 -0.33 16.76
CA ASP A 31 1.16 0.68 17.79
C ASP A 31 2.43 1.47 18.19
N GLU A 32 3.59 1.16 17.61
CA GLU A 32 4.82 1.88 17.90
C GLU A 32 4.77 3.31 17.33
N ILE A 33 5.28 4.25 18.12
CA ILE A 33 5.42 5.67 17.79
C ILE A 33 6.89 6.04 17.95
N TRP A 34 7.53 6.43 16.84
CA TRP A 34 8.93 6.85 16.87
C TRP A 34 9.10 8.11 17.74
N PRO A 35 10.20 8.30 18.51
CA PRO A 35 10.39 9.40 19.48
C PRO A 35 10.31 10.86 18.97
N LYS A 36 9.88 11.10 17.73
CA LYS A 36 9.68 12.42 17.10
C LYS A 36 8.46 12.47 16.19
N MET A 37 7.62 11.44 16.23
CA MET A 37 6.38 11.34 15.46
C MET A 37 5.19 11.40 16.40
N GLU A 38 4.03 11.77 15.87
CA GLU A 38 2.77 11.77 16.62
C GLU A 38 1.88 10.58 16.24
N GLN A 39 2.18 9.94 15.12
CA GLN A 39 1.39 8.84 14.55
C GLN A 39 2.01 7.49 14.88
N THR A 40 1.15 6.52 15.15
CA THR A 40 1.50 5.11 15.17
C THR A 40 1.94 4.63 13.79
N ASN A 41 2.70 3.54 13.73
CA ASN A 41 3.10 2.95 12.45
C ASN A 41 1.92 2.59 11.56
N ILE A 42 0.81 2.10 12.11
CA ILE A 42 -0.39 1.78 11.32
C ILE A 42 -1.10 3.05 10.78
N GLU A 43 -1.10 4.14 11.54
CA GLU A 43 -1.61 5.42 11.06
C GLU A 43 -0.75 5.99 9.94
N ARG A 44 0.57 5.78 9.99
CA ARG A 44 1.48 6.15 8.90
C ARG A 44 1.19 5.35 7.64
N VAL A 45 0.99 4.03 7.75
CA VAL A 45 0.56 3.21 6.59
C VAL A 45 -0.73 3.77 5.97
N ARG A 46 -1.70 4.18 6.78
CA ARG A 46 -2.95 4.80 6.29
C ARG A 46 -2.69 6.12 5.55
N ILE A 47 -1.77 6.96 6.06
CA ILE A 47 -1.40 8.24 5.43
C ILE A 47 -0.80 7.98 4.04
N GLU A 48 0.24 7.15 3.93
CA GLU A 48 0.89 6.91 2.64
C GLU A 48 -0.06 6.21 1.64
N LEU A 49 -1.00 5.38 2.12
CA LEU A 49 -2.03 4.81 1.26
C LEU A 49 -3.00 5.88 0.72
N ASN A 50 -3.34 6.89 1.51
CA ASN A 50 -4.19 7.99 1.04
C ASN A 50 -3.44 8.85 0.01
N ASP A 51 -2.17 9.14 0.25
CA ASP A 51 -1.34 9.93 -0.67
C ASP A 51 -1.13 9.20 -2.01
N LEU A 52 -0.84 7.89 -1.96
CA LEU A 52 -0.83 7.03 -3.14
C LEU A 52 -2.15 7.10 -3.92
N MET A 53 -3.29 6.98 -3.23
CA MET A 53 -4.61 7.04 -3.87
C MET A 53 -4.95 8.42 -4.43
N ALA A 54 -4.45 9.50 -3.82
CA ALA A 54 -4.58 10.85 -4.34
C ALA A 54 -3.82 11.00 -5.66
N VAL A 55 -2.58 10.49 -5.74
CA VAL A 55 -1.79 10.51 -6.98
C VAL A 55 -2.44 9.67 -8.08
N VAL A 56 -2.99 8.49 -7.75
CA VAL A 56 -3.77 7.67 -8.70
C VAL A 56 -4.96 8.46 -9.26
N THR A 57 -5.70 9.17 -8.40
CA THR A 57 -6.83 10.01 -8.81
C THR A 57 -6.39 11.14 -9.74
N MET A 58 -5.24 11.75 -9.48
CA MET A 58 -4.67 12.78 -10.36
C MET A 58 -4.26 12.22 -11.72
N LEU A 59 -3.67 11.02 -11.76
CA LEU A 59 -3.33 10.34 -13.01
C LEU A 59 -4.58 9.98 -13.83
N GLU A 60 -5.66 9.54 -13.18
CA GLU A 60 -6.96 9.34 -13.85
C GLU A 60 -7.46 10.65 -14.48
N GLY A 61 -7.31 11.79 -13.78
CA GLY A 61 -7.61 13.12 -14.31
C GLY A 61 -6.76 13.52 -15.52
N GLU A 62 -5.56 12.97 -15.68
CA GLU A 62 -4.71 13.15 -16.87
C GLU A 62 -4.99 12.13 -17.99
N GLY A 63 -6.04 11.31 -17.85
CA GLY A 63 -6.50 10.37 -18.87
C GLY A 63 -5.91 8.95 -18.76
N PHE A 64 -5.18 8.62 -17.68
CA PHE A 64 -4.76 7.24 -17.44
C PHE A 64 -5.93 6.40 -16.95
N ASN A 65 -6.17 5.23 -17.55
CA ASN A 65 -7.18 4.31 -17.06
C ASN A 65 -6.60 3.44 -15.93
N LEU A 66 -6.66 3.94 -14.69
CA LEU A 66 -6.23 3.25 -13.46
C LEU A 66 -7.42 2.80 -12.60
N THR A 67 -8.60 2.71 -13.21
CA THR A 67 -9.84 2.46 -12.48
C THR A 67 -9.82 1.09 -11.82
N ARG A 68 -10.13 1.09 -10.52
CA ARG A 68 -10.26 -0.13 -9.73
C ARG A 68 -11.42 -0.97 -10.26
N THR A 69 -11.14 -2.20 -10.65
CA THR A 69 -12.19 -3.14 -11.05
C THR A 69 -12.53 -4.09 -9.89
N ALA A 70 -13.82 -4.16 -9.53
CA ALA A 70 -14.27 -5.02 -8.44
C ALA A 70 -13.91 -6.50 -8.69
N GLY A 71 -13.98 -6.95 -9.95
CA GLY A 71 -13.65 -8.31 -10.35
C GLY A 71 -12.18 -8.67 -10.10
N GLU A 72 -11.24 -7.82 -10.50
CA GLU A 72 -9.81 -8.07 -10.27
C GLU A 72 -9.45 -8.00 -8.79
N MET A 73 -10.07 -7.07 -8.03
CA MET A 73 -9.89 -6.98 -6.59
C MET A 73 -10.34 -8.26 -5.87
N VAL A 74 -11.53 -8.77 -6.19
CA VAL A 74 -12.05 -10.03 -5.62
C VAL A 74 -11.17 -11.22 -6.02
N ALA A 75 -10.71 -11.28 -7.27
CA ALA A 75 -9.79 -12.33 -7.72
C ALA A 75 -8.46 -12.28 -6.96
N LYS A 76 -7.91 -11.09 -6.71
CA LYS A 76 -6.69 -10.90 -5.93
C LYS A 76 -6.88 -11.30 -4.47
N GLN A 77 -8.00 -10.94 -3.83
CA GLN A 77 -8.32 -11.32 -2.46
C GLN A 77 -8.35 -12.85 -2.30
N LYS A 78 -9.11 -13.55 -3.17
CA LYS A 78 -9.17 -15.02 -3.17
C LYS A 78 -7.79 -15.66 -3.35
N LYS A 79 -6.94 -15.08 -4.19
CA LYS A 79 -5.57 -15.55 -4.38
C LYS A 79 -4.72 -15.37 -3.11
N VAL A 80 -4.86 -14.25 -2.40
CA VAL A 80 -4.16 -14.00 -1.14
C VAL A 80 -4.61 -14.99 -0.06
N GLU A 81 -5.92 -15.18 0.13
CA GLU A 81 -6.48 -16.14 1.08
C GLU A 81 -5.98 -17.56 0.81
N LYS A 82 -5.96 -17.99 -0.46
CA LYS A 82 -5.39 -19.28 -0.86
C LYS A 82 -3.93 -19.44 -0.40
N TYR A 83 -3.10 -18.40 -0.51
CA TYR A 83 -1.71 -18.48 -0.08
C TYR A 83 -1.53 -18.40 1.43
N ILE A 84 -2.42 -17.68 2.14
CA ILE A 84 -2.49 -17.70 3.61
C ILE A 84 -2.73 -19.13 4.09
N GLU A 85 -3.76 -19.80 3.57
CA GLU A 85 -4.08 -21.18 3.95
C GLU A 85 -2.93 -22.14 3.59
N TYR A 86 -2.32 -21.98 2.42
CA TYR A 86 -1.14 -22.76 2.05
C TYR A 86 0.04 -22.53 3.02
N ALA A 87 0.34 -21.29 3.40
CA ALA A 87 1.41 -20.99 4.37
C ALA A 87 1.13 -21.60 5.75
N LYS A 88 -0.14 -21.65 6.19
CA LYS A 88 -0.54 -22.36 7.41
C LYS A 88 -0.25 -23.86 7.30
N THR A 89 -0.56 -24.50 6.17
CA THR A 89 -0.23 -25.94 5.97
C THR A 89 1.27 -26.24 6.03
N LEU A 90 2.12 -25.26 5.69
CA LEU A 90 3.57 -25.37 5.79
C LEU A 90 4.12 -25.02 7.19
N GLY A 91 3.28 -24.54 8.10
CA GLY A 91 3.70 -24.06 9.43
C GLY A 91 4.50 -22.76 9.40
N THR A 92 4.53 -22.03 8.27
CA THR A 92 5.24 -20.75 8.14
C THR A 92 4.39 -19.54 8.52
N LEU A 93 3.08 -19.74 8.72
CA LEU A 93 2.13 -18.75 9.21
C LEU A 93 1.30 -19.38 10.34
N LYS A 94 1.14 -18.65 11.46
CA LYS A 94 0.31 -19.05 12.61
C LYS A 94 -1.01 -18.27 12.60
N ASP A 95 -2.03 -18.82 13.25
CA ASP A 95 -3.32 -18.16 13.47
C ASP A 95 -3.24 -16.96 14.41
#